data_AF-A0A8T5M8N7-F1
#
_entry.id   AF-A0A8T5M8N7-F1
#
_cell.length_a   1.000
_cell.length_b   1.000
_cell.length_c   1.000
_cell.angle_alpha   90.00
_cell.angle_beta   90.00
_cell.angle_gamma   90.00
#
_symmetry.space_group_name_H-M   'P 1'
#
loop_
_entity.id
_entity.type
_entity.pdbx_description
1 polymer ?
#
loop_
_entity_poly.entity_id
_entity_poly.type
_entity_poly.pdbx_seq_one_letter_code
_entity_poly.pdbx_strand_id
1 'polypeptide(L)'
;MTDILKNITDRLHGRVTEANFEGANIVLYTDNEGFFKTGESEIKQIVDEIKKRIELRADQKILPTKEQTEQEIREIIPKEAEIADIIFDYYRSIVIIEAKKPGLVIGKQGAILEEIRTKTLWTPQVQRSPAIKSKITESIREVLYANNNYRRKFLNDIGKKIYKEWTSDKIEGWVRLSFLGSGRQVGRSCLLLQTSASRVLLDCGIDVASQGHDRFPYLDVPEFDLAQIDAIVISHAHLDHVGLLPYLYKMGYKGPVYMTAPTRDIAALLSLDFIGVAYKQAAQPLFSSLDIKEMVKHSICLNYNEVTDITPDVRLTFYNSGHVLGGSLVHLNIGNGAHNLVYSGDYKYARTRLLDPAIASFPRVETMVTESTYGGKTDILPPRRETEATLLKMVNETIKKNGKVLLPELGLGHAQETLLRMEEAMRTGELPKIPIYVDGMMWDINAIHTAYPDFLSGRVRTQIFQDNNPFVSDVF
;
A
#
# COMPACT_ATOMS: atom_id res chain seq x y z
N MET A 1 -28.50 11.24 14.77
CA MET A 1 -27.44 11.63 13.82
C MET A 1 -28.06 11.75 12.45
N THR A 2 -28.09 12.96 11.89
CA THR A 2 -28.51 13.22 10.52
C THR A 2 -27.56 12.47 9.60
N ASP A 3 -28.09 11.69 8.65
CA ASP A 3 -27.28 11.03 7.62
C ASP A 3 -26.34 12.08 6.98
N ILE A 4 -25.04 11.90 7.16
CA ILE A 4 -24.01 12.85 6.71
C ILE A 4 -24.15 13.14 5.22
N LEU A 5 -24.54 12.12 4.43
CA LEU A 5 -24.80 12.29 3.01
C LEU A 5 -26.02 13.18 2.78
N LYS A 6 -27.10 12.96 3.52
CA LYS A 6 -28.31 13.79 3.41
C LYS A 6 -28.05 15.26 3.74
N ASN A 7 -27.26 15.52 4.79
CA ASN A 7 -26.87 16.89 5.17
C ASN A 7 -26.10 17.58 4.03
N ILE A 8 -25.16 16.87 3.41
CA ILE A 8 -24.38 17.39 2.28
C ILE A 8 -25.28 17.62 1.06
N THR A 9 -26.16 16.68 0.71
CA THR A 9 -27.04 16.82 -0.46
C THR A 9 -28.07 17.92 -0.29
N ASP A 10 -28.63 18.12 0.90
CA ASP A 10 -29.62 19.16 1.19
C ASP A 10 -29.01 20.57 1.00
N ARG A 11 -27.74 20.75 1.39
CA ARG A 11 -26.98 21.99 1.21
C ARG A 11 -26.64 22.30 -0.25
N LEU A 12 -26.52 21.27 -1.07
CA LEU A 12 -26.19 21.41 -2.50
C LEU A 12 -27.43 21.60 -3.37
N HIS A 13 -28.62 21.75 -2.78
CA HIS A 13 -29.86 22.19 -3.44
C HIS A 13 -30.18 21.46 -4.75
N GLY A 14 -29.94 20.15 -4.82
CA GLY A 14 -30.23 19.34 -6.02
C GLY A 14 -29.20 19.46 -7.16
N ARG A 15 -28.04 20.08 -6.94
CA ARG A 15 -26.92 20.09 -7.90
C ARG A 15 -26.15 18.78 -7.96
N VAL A 16 -26.48 17.82 -7.11
CA VAL A 16 -25.85 16.50 -6.99
C VAL A 16 -26.92 15.44 -7.27
N THR A 17 -26.61 14.49 -8.14
CA THR A 17 -27.49 13.39 -8.52
C THR A 17 -27.41 12.23 -7.55
N GLU A 18 -26.21 11.97 -7.01
CA GLU A 18 -25.96 10.85 -6.12
C GLU A 18 -24.83 11.19 -5.14
N ALA A 19 -24.95 10.75 -3.89
CA ALA A 19 -23.91 10.83 -2.88
C ALA A 19 -23.63 9.43 -2.34
N ASN A 20 -22.37 9.03 -2.34
CA ASN A 20 -21.94 7.72 -1.87
C ASN A 20 -20.69 7.84 -1.01
N PHE A 21 -20.40 6.78 -0.27
CA PHE A 21 -19.08 6.62 0.31
C PHE A 21 -18.15 5.83 -0.62
N GLU A 22 -16.87 6.17 -0.56
CA GLU A 22 -15.78 5.33 -1.05
C GLU A 22 -14.80 5.07 0.09
N GLY A 23 -15.11 4.06 0.93
CA GLY A 23 -14.40 3.85 2.18
C GLY A 23 -14.63 5.04 3.12
N ALA A 24 -13.55 5.70 3.54
CA ALA A 24 -13.61 6.91 4.38
C ALA A 24 -13.81 8.21 3.58
N ASN A 25 -13.87 8.16 2.25
CA ASN A 25 -14.11 9.34 1.44
C ASN A 25 -15.60 9.46 1.11
N ILE A 26 -16.08 10.70 0.96
CA ILE A 26 -17.41 10.98 0.45
C ILE A 26 -17.27 11.38 -1.02
N VAL A 27 -18.06 10.76 -1.89
CA VAL A 27 -18.05 11.05 -3.33
C VAL A 27 -19.42 11.54 -3.74
N LEU A 28 -19.44 12.71 -4.38
CA LEU A 28 -20.64 13.35 -4.90
C LEU A 28 -20.62 13.29 -6.42
N TYR A 29 -21.72 12.86 -7.01
CA TYR A 29 -21.90 12.79 -8.47
C TYR A 29 -22.82 13.93 -8.92
N THR A 30 -22.48 14.59 -10.01
CA THR A 30 -23.28 15.67 -10.59
C THR A 30 -23.45 15.50 -12.10
N ASP A 31 -24.66 15.70 -12.61
CA ASP A 31 -24.95 15.81 -14.05
C ASP A 31 -24.90 17.26 -14.55
N ASN A 32 -24.55 18.22 -13.68
CA ASN A 32 -24.39 19.61 -14.03
C ASN A 32 -22.91 19.91 -14.31
N GLU A 33 -22.56 20.02 -15.61
CA GLU A 33 -21.20 20.33 -16.05
C GLU A 33 -20.65 21.65 -15.46
N GLY A 34 -21.49 22.67 -15.33
CA GLY A 34 -21.08 23.95 -14.76
C GLY A 34 -20.66 23.79 -13.30
N PHE A 35 -21.48 23.07 -12.52
CA PHE A 35 -21.16 22.78 -11.12
C PHE A 35 -19.94 21.89 -10.96
N PHE A 36 -19.75 20.90 -11.83
CA PHE A 36 -18.53 20.08 -11.84
C PHE A 36 -17.25 20.92 -12.02
N LYS A 37 -17.29 21.92 -12.91
CA LYS A 37 -16.15 22.78 -13.26
C LYS A 37 -15.89 23.90 -12.24
N THR A 38 -16.93 24.44 -11.60
CA THR A 38 -16.78 25.63 -10.73
C THR A 38 -17.15 25.39 -9.26
N GLY A 39 -17.67 24.21 -8.92
CA GLY A 39 -18.22 23.88 -7.60
C GLY A 39 -17.20 23.65 -6.49
N GLU A 40 -15.90 23.65 -6.79
CA GLU A 40 -14.85 23.34 -5.81
C GLU A 40 -14.88 24.23 -4.57
N SER A 41 -15.23 25.51 -4.73
CA SER A 41 -15.31 26.47 -3.63
C SER A 41 -16.40 26.11 -2.62
N GLU A 42 -17.58 25.72 -3.07
CA GLU A 42 -18.67 25.23 -2.22
C GLU A 42 -18.30 23.91 -1.55
N ILE A 43 -17.71 22.95 -2.30
CA ILE A 43 -17.25 21.69 -1.74
C ILE A 43 -16.23 21.93 -0.62
N LYS A 44 -15.28 22.85 -0.84
CA LYS A 44 -14.27 23.20 0.16
C LYS A 44 -14.88 23.75 1.45
N GLN A 45 -15.92 24.58 1.37
CA GLN A 45 -16.63 25.07 2.55
C GLN A 45 -17.26 23.91 3.34
N ILE A 46 -17.88 22.95 2.65
CA ILE A 46 -18.47 21.77 3.29
C ILE A 46 -17.39 20.90 3.94
N VAL A 47 -16.25 20.69 3.25
CA VAL A 47 -15.09 19.96 3.80
C VAL A 47 -14.54 20.64 5.05
N ASP A 48 -14.46 21.97 5.05
CA ASP A 48 -13.96 22.74 6.19
C ASP A 48 -14.88 22.68 7.41
N GLU A 49 -16.18 22.48 7.23
CA GLU A 49 -17.12 22.29 8.33
C GLU A 49 -17.15 20.85 8.84
N ILE A 50 -17.27 19.88 7.93
CA ILE A 50 -17.47 18.46 8.27
C ILE A 50 -16.13 17.78 8.61
N LYS A 51 -15.00 18.37 8.19
CA LYS A 51 -13.63 17.84 8.34
C LYS A 51 -13.48 16.43 7.74
N LYS A 52 -14.20 16.16 6.65
CA LYS A 52 -14.14 14.92 5.87
C LYS A 52 -13.80 15.21 4.42
N ARG A 53 -13.08 14.29 3.79
CA ARG A 53 -12.71 14.40 2.38
C ARG A 53 -13.95 14.19 1.51
N ILE A 54 -14.23 15.18 0.67
CA ILE A 54 -15.32 15.14 -0.31
C ILE A 54 -14.71 15.31 -1.69
N GLU A 55 -15.04 14.40 -2.59
CA GLU A 55 -14.62 14.43 -3.99
C GLU A 55 -15.85 14.62 -4.89
N LEU A 56 -15.78 15.58 -5.81
CA LEU A 56 -16.84 15.85 -6.78
C LEU A 56 -16.49 15.18 -8.11
N ARG A 57 -17.37 14.29 -8.58
CA ARG A 57 -17.22 13.55 -9.84
C ARG A 57 -18.40 13.79 -10.77
N ALA A 58 -18.16 13.65 -12.07
CA ALA A 58 -19.22 13.68 -13.06
C ALA A 58 -20.10 12.43 -12.97
N ASP A 59 -21.41 12.61 -13.10
CA ASP A 59 -22.37 11.52 -13.28
C ASP A 59 -22.08 10.81 -14.61
N GLN A 60 -22.27 9.49 -14.64
CA GLN A 60 -22.02 8.67 -15.82
C GLN A 60 -22.81 9.12 -17.06
N LYS A 61 -23.96 9.80 -16.86
CA LYS A 61 -24.81 10.30 -17.95
C LYS A 61 -24.15 11.38 -18.80
N ILE A 62 -23.20 12.14 -18.23
CA ILE A 62 -22.52 13.24 -18.92
C ILE A 62 -21.10 12.87 -19.35
N LEU A 63 -20.63 11.65 -19.05
CA LEU A 63 -19.30 11.21 -19.45
C LEU A 63 -19.24 10.95 -20.97
N PRO A 64 -18.21 11.47 -21.68
CA PRO A 64 -17.96 11.12 -23.07
C PRO A 64 -17.55 9.65 -23.21
N THR A 65 -17.59 9.14 -24.45
CA THR A 65 -17.20 7.73 -24.69
C THR A 65 -15.72 7.51 -24.38
N LYS A 66 -15.33 6.25 -24.17
CA LYS A 66 -13.93 5.91 -23.88
C LYS A 66 -13.00 6.33 -25.01
N GLU A 67 -13.43 6.16 -26.25
CA GLU A 67 -12.67 6.49 -27.45
C GLU A 67 -12.46 8.00 -27.57
N GLN A 68 -13.52 8.79 -27.35
CA GLN A 68 -13.44 10.25 -27.34
C GLN A 68 -12.53 10.76 -26.21
N THR A 69 -12.68 10.18 -25.02
CA THR A 69 -11.87 10.54 -23.85
C THR A 69 -10.40 10.21 -24.08
N GLU A 70 -10.11 9.03 -24.63
CA GLU A 70 -8.74 8.60 -24.91
C GLU A 70 -8.08 9.51 -25.95
N GLN A 71 -8.80 9.90 -27.01
CA GLN A 71 -8.30 10.84 -28.00
C GLN A 71 -7.93 12.18 -27.34
N GLU A 72 -8.85 12.76 -26.57
CA GLU A 72 -8.63 14.04 -25.89
C GLU A 72 -7.43 13.97 -24.92
N ILE A 73 -7.32 12.90 -24.13
CA ILE A 73 -6.20 12.68 -23.21
C ILE A 73 -4.86 12.63 -23.97
N ARG A 74 -4.82 11.93 -25.11
CA ARG A 74 -3.61 11.83 -25.94
C ARG A 74 -3.26 13.13 -26.66
N GLU A 75 -4.22 14.02 -26.88
CA GLU A 75 -4.00 15.36 -27.43
C GLU A 75 -3.49 16.34 -26.37
N ILE A 76 -4.01 16.27 -25.15
CA ILE A 76 -3.59 17.14 -24.03
C ILE A 76 -2.20 16.76 -23.50
N ILE A 77 -1.92 15.47 -23.34
CA ILE A 77 -0.68 15.01 -22.70
C ILE A 77 0.50 15.07 -23.70
N PRO A 78 1.64 15.68 -23.31
CA PRO A 78 2.84 15.68 -24.15
C PRO A 78 3.33 14.27 -24.47
N LYS A 79 3.77 14.04 -25.71
CA LYS A 79 4.25 12.70 -26.16
C LYS A 79 5.44 12.20 -25.34
N GLU A 80 6.23 13.12 -24.79
CA GLU A 80 7.37 12.86 -23.90
C GLU A 80 6.97 12.24 -22.56
N ALA A 81 5.68 12.31 -22.18
CA ALA A 81 5.18 11.63 -21.00
C ALA A 81 5.23 10.09 -21.14
N GLU A 82 5.21 9.59 -22.38
CA GLU A 82 5.17 8.18 -22.75
C GLU A 82 4.04 7.42 -22.01
N ILE A 83 2.80 7.68 -22.43
CA ILE A 83 1.62 6.96 -21.95
C ILE A 83 1.76 5.48 -22.32
N ALA A 84 1.76 4.62 -21.31
CA ALA A 84 1.78 3.18 -21.44
C ALA A 84 0.37 2.61 -21.61
N ASP A 85 -0.57 3.04 -20.78
CA ASP A 85 -1.96 2.55 -20.80
C ASP A 85 -2.94 3.60 -20.24
N ILE A 86 -4.22 3.47 -20.62
CA ILE A 86 -5.34 4.30 -20.13
C ILE A 86 -6.47 3.37 -19.71
N ILE A 87 -6.74 3.32 -18.41
CA ILE A 87 -7.68 2.37 -17.81
C ILE A 87 -8.92 3.13 -17.30
N PHE A 88 -10.10 2.69 -17.71
CA PHE A 88 -11.37 3.34 -17.36
C PHE A 88 -12.12 2.61 -16.26
N ASP A 89 -12.37 3.30 -15.15
CA ASP A 89 -13.36 2.90 -14.15
C ASP A 89 -14.65 3.70 -14.33
N TYR A 90 -15.49 3.18 -15.22
CA TYR A 90 -16.78 3.76 -15.55
C TYR A 90 -17.71 3.90 -14.33
N TYR A 91 -17.70 2.94 -13.39
CA TYR A 91 -18.64 2.97 -12.27
C TYR A 91 -18.33 4.08 -11.27
N ARG A 92 -17.06 4.49 -11.19
CA ARG A 92 -16.55 5.53 -10.30
C ARG A 92 -16.21 6.84 -11.01
N SER A 93 -16.41 6.93 -12.33
CA SER A 93 -16.06 8.09 -13.17
C SER A 93 -14.57 8.47 -13.11
N ILE A 94 -13.69 7.47 -13.00
CA ILE A 94 -12.24 7.64 -12.90
C ILE A 94 -11.56 7.15 -14.19
N VAL A 95 -10.57 7.90 -14.68
CA VAL A 95 -9.63 7.45 -15.71
C VAL A 95 -8.23 7.38 -15.12
N ILE A 96 -7.58 6.23 -15.24
CA ILE A 96 -6.23 5.99 -14.73
C ILE A 96 -5.27 6.05 -15.90
N ILE A 97 -4.30 6.95 -15.84
CA ILE A 97 -3.32 7.20 -16.88
C ILE A 97 -1.98 6.65 -16.39
N GLU A 98 -1.53 5.56 -17.00
CA GLU A 98 -0.22 4.99 -16.74
C GLU A 98 0.81 5.60 -17.69
N ALA A 99 1.85 6.23 -17.16
CA ALA A 99 2.88 6.89 -17.97
C ALA A 99 4.28 6.65 -17.39
N LYS A 100 5.31 6.63 -18.23
CA LYS A 100 6.69 6.54 -17.73
C LYS A 100 7.12 7.80 -17.00
N LYS A 101 6.61 8.97 -17.42
CA LYS A 101 6.91 10.27 -16.79
C LYS A 101 5.63 10.93 -16.27
N PRO A 102 5.07 10.45 -15.13
CA PRO A 102 3.84 10.99 -14.52
C PRO A 102 3.85 12.50 -14.28
N GLY A 103 5.01 13.09 -13.96
CA GLY A 103 5.10 14.54 -13.74
C GLY A 103 4.68 15.38 -14.95
N LEU A 104 4.85 14.85 -16.17
CA LEU A 104 4.40 15.49 -17.41
C LEU A 104 2.91 15.30 -17.67
N VAL A 105 2.30 14.25 -17.11
CA VAL A 105 0.83 14.06 -17.11
C VAL A 105 0.17 14.94 -16.05
N ILE A 106 0.82 15.14 -14.90
CA ILE A 106 0.30 15.99 -13.83
C ILE A 106 0.36 17.47 -14.25
N GLY A 107 1.47 17.87 -14.89
CA GLY A 107 1.74 19.27 -15.22
C GLY A 107 2.14 20.10 -14.01
N LYS A 108 2.56 21.34 -14.24
CA LYS A 108 2.90 22.27 -13.15
C LYS A 108 1.64 22.55 -12.32
N GLN A 109 1.73 22.32 -11.01
CA GLN A 109 0.61 22.52 -10.07
C GLN A 109 -0.68 21.75 -10.45
N GLY A 110 -0.59 20.65 -11.20
CA GLY A 110 -1.77 19.87 -11.60
C GLY A 110 -2.54 20.44 -12.79
N ALA A 111 -2.01 21.45 -13.50
CA ALA A 111 -2.72 22.12 -14.58
C ALA A 111 -3.21 21.18 -15.70
N ILE A 112 -2.42 20.15 -16.03
CA ILE A 112 -2.80 19.18 -17.08
C ILE A 112 -3.91 18.25 -16.58
N LEU A 113 -3.88 17.83 -15.31
CA LEU A 113 -4.98 17.04 -14.74
C LEU A 113 -6.28 17.82 -14.71
N GLU A 114 -6.22 19.10 -14.36
CA GLU A 114 -7.40 19.94 -14.34
C GLU A 114 -7.94 20.20 -15.75
N GLU A 115 -7.05 20.33 -16.74
CA GLU A 115 -7.44 20.40 -18.15
C GLU A 115 -8.12 19.10 -18.61
N ILE A 116 -7.54 17.93 -18.34
CA ILE A 116 -8.15 16.63 -18.64
C ILE A 116 -9.51 16.52 -17.97
N ARG A 117 -9.60 16.85 -16.68
CA ARG A 117 -10.84 16.81 -15.91
C ARG A 117 -11.90 17.72 -16.50
N THR A 118 -11.56 18.96 -16.85
CA THR A 118 -12.50 19.94 -17.38
C THR A 118 -13.00 19.58 -18.79
N LYS A 119 -12.11 19.07 -19.66
CA LYS A 119 -12.45 18.73 -21.05
C LYS A 119 -13.17 17.39 -21.17
N THR A 120 -12.75 16.39 -20.39
CA THR A 120 -13.28 15.02 -20.49
C THR A 120 -14.35 14.71 -19.47
N LEU A 121 -14.50 15.52 -18.42
CA LEU A 121 -15.39 15.28 -17.25
C LEU A 121 -15.01 14.05 -16.40
N TRP A 122 -14.08 13.21 -16.87
CA TRP A 122 -13.51 12.12 -16.11
C TRP A 122 -12.59 12.65 -15.02
N THR A 123 -12.52 11.95 -13.89
CA THR A 123 -11.57 12.27 -12.83
C THR A 123 -10.25 11.55 -13.10
N PRO A 124 -9.16 12.27 -13.46
CA PRO A 124 -7.91 11.62 -13.82
C PRO A 124 -7.11 11.22 -12.57
N GLN A 125 -6.58 10.00 -12.59
CA GLN A 125 -5.59 9.50 -11.64
C GLN A 125 -4.35 9.10 -12.41
N VAL A 126 -3.17 9.49 -11.92
CA VAL A 126 -1.91 9.19 -12.61
C VAL A 126 -1.15 8.11 -11.88
N GLN A 127 -0.63 7.15 -12.63
CA GLN A 127 0.25 6.11 -12.13
C GLN A 127 1.52 6.02 -12.98
N ARG A 128 2.62 5.59 -12.36
CA ARG A 128 3.87 5.35 -13.07
C ARG A 128 3.85 3.96 -13.69
N SER A 129 4.13 3.90 -15.00
CA SER A 129 4.46 2.64 -15.66
C SER A 129 5.79 2.12 -15.10
N PRO A 130 5.89 0.85 -14.66
CA PRO A 130 7.14 0.28 -14.18
C PRO A 130 8.19 0.27 -15.30
N ALA A 131 9.46 0.40 -14.91
CA ALA A 131 10.58 0.32 -15.86
C ALA A 131 10.87 -1.13 -16.25
N ILE A 132 10.61 -2.07 -15.33
CA ILE A 132 10.69 -3.51 -15.57
C ILE A 132 9.27 -4.02 -15.79
N LYS A 133 9.03 -4.74 -16.89
CA LYS A 133 7.72 -5.35 -17.14
C LYS A 133 7.57 -6.63 -16.33
N SER A 134 6.44 -6.77 -15.64
CA SER A 134 6.08 -7.98 -14.89
C SER A 134 4.61 -8.31 -15.14
N LYS A 135 4.38 -9.40 -15.88
CA LYS A 135 3.03 -9.91 -16.16
C LYS A 135 2.25 -10.24 -14.89
N ILE A 136 2.96 -10.68 -13.84
CA ILE A 136 2.33 -11.01 -12.55
C ILE A 136 1.84 -9.74 -11.87
N THR A 137 2.66 -8.69 -11.86
CA THR A 137 2.28 -7.39 -11.29
C THR A 137 1.11 -6.76 -12.05
N GLU A 138 1.14 -6.83 -13.38
CA GLU A 138 0.02 -6.42 -14.25
C GLU A 138 -1.27 -7.19 -13.89
N SER A 139 -1.18 -8.52 -13.80
CA SER A 139 -2.32 -9.38 -13.44
C SER A 139 -2.89 -9.09 -12.05
N ILE A 140 -2.05 -8.74 -11.08
CA ILE A 140 -2.49 -8.35 -9.73
C ILE A 140 -3.31 -7.06 -9.80
N ARG A 141 -2.85 -6.07 -10.56
CA ARG A 141 -3.53 -4.77 -10.70
C ARG A 141 -4.83 -4.89 -11.49
N GLU A 142 -4.87 -5.72 -12.52
CA GLU A 142 -6.07 -6.00 -13.29
C GLU A 142 -7.25 -6.47 -12.42
N VAL A 143 -7.00 -7.17 -11.31
CA VAL A 143 -8.06 -7.61 -10.37
C VAL A 143 -8.90 -6.43 -9.88
N LEU A 144 -8.26 -5.28 -9.63
CA LEU A 144 -8.92 -4.06 -9.16
C LEU A 144 -9.89 -3.51 -10.21
N TYR A 145 -9.49 -3.58 -11.48
CA TYR A 145 -10.21 -2.98 -12.60
C TYR A 145 -11.27 -3.90 -13.20
N ALA A 146 -11.08 -5.23 -13.11
CA ALA A 146 -12.03 -6.21 -13.61
C ALA A 146 -13.36 -6.23 -12.82
N ASN A 147 -13.35 -5.75 -11.57
CA ASN A 147 -14.47 -5.88 -10.62
C ASN A 147 -15.06 -4.53 -10.17
N ASN A 148 -15.00 -3.50 -11.02
CA ASN A 148 -15.35 -2.11 -10.66
C ASN A 148 -16.75 -1.94 -10.04
N ASN A 149 -17.78 -2.64 -10.54
CA ASN A 149 -19.13 -2.56 -9.97
C ASN A 149 -19.19 -3.11 -8.53
N TYR A 150 -18.59 -4.30 -8.32
CA TYR A 150 -18.49 -4.87 -6.97
C TYR A 150 -17.71 -3.94 -6.05
N ARG A 151 -16.58 -3.42 -6.53
CA ARG A 151 -15.69 -2.53 -5.77
C ARG A 151 -16.41 -1.27 -5.31
N ARG A 152 -17.20 -0.63 -6.18
CA ARG A 152 -18.04 0.54 -5.81
C ARG A 152 -19.01 0.20 -4.68
N LYS A 153 -19.73 -0.92 -4.77
CA LYS A 153 -20.68 -1.36 -3.73
C LYS A 153 -19.97 -1.65 -2.41
N PHE A 154 -18.88 -2.41 -2.49
CA PHE A 154 -18.02 -2.73 -1.35
C PHE A 154 -17.57 -1.47 -0.62
N LEU A 155 -16.98 -0.50 -1.33
CA LEU A 155 -16.48 0.74 -0.73
C LEU A 155 -17.61 1.58 -0.10
N ASN A 156 -18.79 1.59 -0.71
CA ASN A 156 -19.96 2.27 -0.16
C ASN A 156 -20.44 1.61 1.15
N ASP A 157 -20.47 0.29 1.19
CA ASP A 157 -20.86 -0.46 2.39
C ASP A 157 -19.85 -0.28 3.54
N ILE A 158 -18.55 -0.18 3.22
CA ILE A 158 -17.52 0.17 4.20
C ILE A 158 -17.77 1.57 4.78
N GLY A 159 -18.01 2.57 3.93
CA GLY A 159 -18.28 3.92 4.42
C GLY A 159 -19.55 4.01 5.25
N LYS A 160 -20.64 3.31 4.87
CA LYS A 160 -21.84 3.21 5.71
C LYS A 160 -21.54 2.65 7.09
N LYS A 161 -20.66 1.63 7.19
CA LYS A 161 -20.23 1.09 8.49
C LYS A 161 -19.41 2.08 9.30
N ILE A 162 -18.44 2.75 8.67
CA ILE A 162 -17.60 3.77 9.32
C ILE A 162 -18.46 4.91 9.86
N TYR A 163 -19.42 5.41 9.07
CA TYR A 163 -20.19 6.60 9.41
C TYR A 163 -21.50 6.35 10.17
N LYS A 164 -21.89 5.09 10.42
CA LYS A 164 -23.17 4.75 11.08
C LYS A 164 -23.29 5.35 12.49
N GLU A 165 -22.23 5.24 13.28
CA GLU A 165 -22.15 5.70 14.68
C GLU A 165 -21.00 6.68 14.86
N TRP A 166 -20.56 7.29 13.77
CA TRP A 166 -19.45 8.22 13.78
C TRP A 166 -19.83 9.51 14.52
N THR A 167 -18.91 9.98 15.36
CA THR A 167 -19.03 11.28 16.04
C THR A 167 -17.70 12.03 15.99
N SER A 168 -17.77 13.36 16.03
CA SER A 168 -16.61 14.24 16.23
C SER A 168 -16.21 14.34 17.71
N ASP A 169 -17.12 14.00 18.63
CA ASP A 169 -16.90 14.15 20.06
C ASP A 169 -15.94 13.07 20.58
N LYS A 170 -15.23 13.38 21.66
CA LYS A 170 -14.36 12.41 22.32
C LYS A 170 -15.20 11.23 22.81
N ILE A 171 -14.78 10.01 22.43
CA ILE A 171 -15.47 8.77 22.83
C ILE A 171 -14.73 8.20 24.03
N GLU A 172 -15.41 8.13 25.17
CA GLU A 172 -14.88 7.45 26.36
C GLU A 172 -15.18 5.96 26.29
N GLY A 173 -14.22 5.14 26.72
CA GLY A 173 -14.32 3.70 26.66
C GLY A 173 -13.02 3.03 27.08
N TRP A 174 -12.92 1.74 26.80
CA TRP A 174 -11.71 0.95 27.01
C TRP A 174 -11.05 0.61 25.68
N VAL A 175 -9.73 0.40 25.73
CA VAL A 175 -8.93 -0.12 24.62
C VAL A 175 -8.16 -1.32 25.15
N ARG A 176 -8.19 -2.44 24.43
CA ARG A 176 -7.38 -3.63 24.76
C ARG A 176 -6.69 -4.15 23.51
N LEU A 177 -5.53 -4.78 23.72
CA LEU A 177 -4.74 -5.41 22.67
C LEU A 177 -4.46 -6.86 23.06
N SER A 178 -4.88 -7.80 22.23
CA SER A 178 -4.60 -9.22 22.41
C SER A 178 -3.54 -9.67 21.42
N PHE A 179 -2.50 -10.35 21.90
CA PHE A 179 -1.44 -10.89 21.07
C PHE A 179 -1.82 -12.31 20.64
N LEU A 180 -2.21 -12.48 19.38
CA LEU A 180 -2.57 -13.78 18.80
C LEU A 180 -1.36 -14.50 18.19
N GLY A 181 -0.26 -13.78 17.99
CA GLY A 181 1.04 -14.30 17.56
C GLY A 181 2.13 -13.24 17.77
N SER A 182 3.40 -13.60 17.51
CA SER A 182 4.58 -12.72 17.71
C SER A 182 4.82 -12.24 19.17
N GLY A 183 4.07 -12.75 20.14
CA GLY A 183 4.35 -12.55 21.57
C GLY A 183 5.56 -13.38 22.02
N ARG A 184 6.73 -12.74 22.17
CA ARG A 184 8.02 -13.39 22.53
C ARG A 184 8.56 -14.37 21.48
N GLN A 185 8.25 -14.14 20.20
CA GLN A 185 8.80 -14.89 19.08
C GLN A 185 8.82 -14.03 17.82
N VAL A 186 9.65 -14.41 16.85
CA VAL A 186 9.56 -13.90 15.47
C VAL A 186 8.67 -14.86 14.69
N GLY A 187 7.86 -14.35 13.77
CA GLY A 187 6.90 -15.16 13.01
C GLY A 187 5.45 -14.98 13.46
N ARG A 188 4.52 -15.22 12.52
CA ARG A 188 3.07 -15.22 12.73
C ARG A 188 2.51 -13.97 13.45
N SER A 189 3.02 -12.79 13.13
CA SER A 189 2.55 -11.51 13.69
C SER A 189 1.06 -11.33 13.46
N CYS A 190 0.32 -11.16 14.56
CA CYS A 190 -1.14 -11.02 14.57
C CYS A 190 -1.58 -10.46 15.92
N LEU A 191 -2.09 -9.24 15.94
CA LEU A 191 -2.59 -8.58 17.14
C LEU A 191 -4.03 -8.14 16.92
N LEU A 192 -4.87 -8.32 17.93
CA LEU A 192 -6.28 -7.92 17.89
C LEU A 192 -6.49 -6.69 18.78
N LEU A 193 -6.71 -5.53 18.17
CA LEU A 193 -7.14 -4.31 18.85
C LEU A 193 -8.64 -4.35 19.03
N GLN A 194 -9.12 -4.10 20.24
CA GLN A 194 -10.55 -4.04 20.52
C GLN A 194 -10.87 -2.79 21.34
N THR A 195 -11.99 -2.18 20.98
CA THR A 195 -12.64 -1.10 21.73
C THR A 195 -14.04 -1.55 22.12
N SER A 196 -14.82 -0.67 22.75
CA SER A 196 -16.25 -0.91 22.99
C SER A 196 -17.07 -1.04 21.70
N ALA A 197 -16.58 -0.49 20.57
CA ALA A 197 -17.32 -0.40 19.31
C ALA A 197 -16.67 -1.16 18.14
N SER A 198 -15.38 -1.50 18.21
CA SER A 198 -14.64 -1.97 17.05
C SER A 198 -13.61 -3.06 17.36
N ARG A 199 -13.35 -3.89 16.35
CA ARG A 199 -12.30 -4.92 16.35
C ARG A 199 -11.45 -4.78 15.10
N VAL A 200 -10.17 -4.47 15.30
CA VAL A 200 -9.20 -4.27 14.22
C VAL A 200 -8.07 -5.27 14.38
N LEU A 201 -7.80 -6.06 13.33
CA LEU A 201 -6.67 -6.98 13.31
C LEU A 201 -5.44 -6.25 12.74
N LEU A 202 -4.31 -6.30 13.45
CA LEU A 202 -3.03 -5.75 13.03
C LEU A 202 -2.11 -6.92 12.65
N ASP A 203 -1.75 -6.97 11.37
CA ASP A 203 -1.07 -8.10 10.72
C ASP A 203 -1.81 -9.45 10.84
N CYS A 204 -1.49 -10.37 9.95
CA CYS A 204 -1.90 -11.77 10.02
C CYS A 204 -0.90 -12.64 9.24
N GLY A 205 0.20 -12.95 9.90
CA GLY A 205 1.33 -13.63 9.29
C GLY A 205 1.37 -15.15 9.45
N ILE A 206 2.41 -15.74 8.88
CA ILE A 206 2.79 -17.15 9.01
C ILE A 206 4.24 -17.23 9.49
N ASP A 207 4.52 -18.07 10.48
CA ASP A 207 5.89 -18.44 10.80
C ASP A 207 6.38 -19.50 9.81
N VAL A 208 7.21 -19.09 8.85
CA VAL A 208 7.74 -19.98 7.80
C VAL A 208 8.78 -20.97 8.30
N ALA A 209 9.38 -20.74 9.48
CA ALA A 209 10.39 -21.60 10.07
C ALA A 209 9.77 -22.69 10.95
N SER A 210 8.63 -22.39 11.58
CA SER A 210 7.90 -23.33 12.44
C SER A 210 7.08 -24.36 11.67
N GLN A 211 6.75 -25.46 12.36
CA GLN A 211 5.97 -26.58 11.84
C GLN A 211 4.68 -26.76 12.65
N GLY A 212 3.68 -27.43 12.06
CA GLY A 212 2.43 -27.76 12.77
C GLY A 212 1.61 -26.52 13.15
N HIS A 213 1.07 -26.51 14.37
CA HIS A 213 0.18 -25.46 14.86
C HIS A 213 0.90 -24.14 15.15
N ASP A 214 2.17 -24.20 15.58
CA ASP A 214 2.97 -23.00 15.93
C ASP A 214 3.28 -22.10 14.74
N ARG A 215 3.01 -22.58 13.53
CA ARG A 215 3.09 -21.83 12.28
C ARG A 215 2.08 -20.69 12.18
N PHE A 216 0.94 -20.81 12.86
CA PHE A 216 -0.21 -19.92 12.69
C PHE A 216 -0.52 -19.11 13.95
N PRO A 217 -1.12 -17.92 13.82
CA PRO A 217 -1.73 -17.22 14.95
C PRO A 217 -2.83 -18.05 15.60
N TYR A 218 -3.07 -17.81 16.89
CA TYR A 218 -4.17 -18.40 17.65
C TYR A 218 -5.49 -17.73 17.28
N LEU A 219 -6.19 -18.29 16.29
CA LEU A 219 -7.49 -17.80 15.81
C LEU A 219 -8.69 -18.52 16.44
N ASP A 220 -8.43 -19.47 17.33
CA ASP A 220 -9.40 -20.27 18.09
C ASP A 220 -9.64 -19.75 19.51
N VAL A 221 -9.18 -18.53 19.81
CA VAL A 221 -9.38 -17.87 21.10
C VAL A 221 -10.80 -17.29 21.22
N PRO A 222 -11.40 -17.26 22.43
CA PRO A 222 -12.77 -16.75 22.62
C PRO A 222 -12.98 -15.29 22.16
N GLU A 223 -11.93 -14.48 22.19
CA GLU A 223 -11.97 -13.07 21.84
C GLU A 223 -11.96 -12.80 20.33
N PHE A 224 -11.64 -13.80 19.51
CA PHE A 224 -11.54 -13.71 18.06
C PHE A 224 -12.75 -14.34 17.37
N ASP A 225 -13.47 -13.52 16.61
CA ASP A 225 -14.53 -13.96 15.70
C ASP A 225 -14.36 -13.22 14.38
N LEU A 226 -14.09 -13.96 13.31
CA LEU A 226 -13.84 -13.42 11.97
C LEU A 226 -15.02 -12.57 11.45
N ALA A 227 -16.25 -12.92 11.82
CA ALA A 227 -17.44 -12.20 11.41
C ALA A 227 -17.56 -10.82 12.08
N GLN A 228 -16.83 -10.60 13.18
CA GLN A 228 -16.85 -9.39 13.97
C GLN A 228 -15.64 -8.48 13.72
N ILE A 229 -14.71 -8.87 12.84
CA ILE A 229 -13.57 -8.03 12.46
C ILE A 229 -14.04 -6.92 11.53
N ASP A 230 -13.85 -5.67 11.94
CA ASP A 230 -14.26 -4.49 11.17
C ASP A 230 -13.24 -4.12 10.09
N ALA A 231 -11.96 -4.32 10.40
CA ALA A 231 -10.85 -4.02 9.51
C ALA A 231 -9.62 -4.87 9.84
N ILE A 232 -8.81 -5.12 8.80
CA ILE A 232 -7.45 -5.66 8.95
C ILE A 232 -6.48 -4.57 8.50
N VAL A 233 -5.38 -4.40 9.20
CA VAL A 233 -4.31 -3.45 8.86
C VAL A 233 -3.01 -4.22 8.74
N ILE A 234 -2.34 -4.11 7.59
CA ILE A 234 -1.05 -4.75 7.35
C ILE A 234 0.06 -3.71 7.37
N SER A 235 1.09 -3.96 8.17
CA SER A 235 2.26 -3.09 8.31
C SER A 235 3.17 -3.15 7.08
N HIS A 236 3.48 -4.36 6.60
CA HIS A 236 4.34 -4.59 5.44
C HIS A 236 4.14 -5.99 4.84
N ALA A 237 4.83 -6.28 3.74
CA ALA A 237 4.54 -7.42 2.88
C ALA A 237 5.26 -8.73 3.24
N HIS A 238 6.10 -8.79 4.28
CA HIS A 238 6.74 -10.05 4.65
C HIS A 238 5.72 -11.09 5.12
N LEU A 239 5.97 -12.36 4.82
CA LEU A 239 5.00 -13.44 5.04
C LEU A 239 4.65 -13.66 6.50
N ASP A 240 5.56 -13.35 7.41
CA ASP A 240 5.34 -13.36 8.85
C ASP A 240 4.47 -12.21 9.37
N HIS A 241 4.03 -11.31 8.49
CA HIS A 241 3.06 -10.25 8.77
C HIS A 241 1.80 -10.32 7.89
N VAL A 242 1.89 -10.84 6.66
CA VAL A 242 0.74 -10.88 5.73
C VAL A 242 0.37 -12.27 5.24
N GLY A 243 1.20 -13.28 5.48
CA GLY A 243 1.13 -14.58 4.81
C GLY A 243 -0.17 -15.37 5.04
N LEU A 244 -0.91 -15.11 6.12
CA LEU A 244 -2.17 -15.78 6.42
C LEU A 244 -3.40 -14.95 6.00
N LEU A 245 -3.21 -13.72 5.54
CA LEU A 245 -4.31 -12.84 5.11
C LEU A 245 -5.20 -13.47 4.02
N PRO A 246 -4.69 -14.10 2.94
CA PRO A 246 -5.55 -14.76 1.96
C PRO A 246 -6.39 -15.89 2.58
N TYR A 247 -5.87 -16.58 3.60
CA TYR A 247 -6.61 -17.63 4.30
C TYR A 247 -7.82 -17.08 5.05
N LEU A 248 -7.76 -15.86 5.58
CA LEU A 248 -8.92 -15.23 6.22
C LEU A 248 -10.07 -15.00 5.22
N TYR A 249 -9.76 -14.63 3.97
CA TYR A 249 -10.78 -14.53 2.92
C TYR A 249 -11.37 -15.90 2.55
N LYS A 250 -10.53 -16.94 2.50
CA LYS A 250 -10.98 -18.33 2.35
C LYS A 250 -11.94 -18.75 3.47
N MET A 251 -11.68 -18.31 4.70
CA MET A 251 -12.55 -18.55 5.87
C MET A 251 -13.83 -17.70 5.90
N GLY A 252 -14.00 -16.76 4.95
CA GLY A 252 -15.23 -15.98 4.79
C GLY A 252 -15.16 -14.53 5.27
N TYR A 253 -13.98 -14.00 5.59
CA TYR A 253 -13.81 -12.56 5.80
C TYR A 253 -14.18 -11.80 4.52
N LYS A 254 -14.95 -10.71 4.68
CA LYS A 254 -15.41 -9.84 3.57
C LYS A 254 -15.20 -8.34 3.89
N GLY A 255 -14.46 -8.05 4.96
CA GLY A 255 -14.16 -6.68 5.37
C GLY A 255 -12.98 -6.09 4.58
N PRO A 256 -12.62 -4.83 4.87
CA PRO A 256 -11.49 -4.17 4.24
C PRO A 256 -10.16 -4.64 4.81
N VAL A 257 -9.11 -4.57 4.00
CA VAL A 257 -7.73 -4.61 4.47
C VAL A 257 -7.00 -3.35 4.07
N TYR A 258 -6.41 -2.65 5.04
CA TYR A 258 -5.65 -1.41 4.85
C TYR A 258 -4.16 -1.70 4.82
N MET A 259 -3.47 -1.17 3.81
CA MET A 259 -2.01 -1.27 3.64
C MET A 259 -1.54 -0.21 2.64
N THR A 260 -0.23 -0.10 2.39
CA THR A 260 0.25 0.74 1.28
C THR A 260 0.12 0.02 -0.07
N ALA A 261 0.08 0.77 -1.17
CA ALA A 261 0.00 0.18 -2.51
C ALA A 261 1.18 -0.78 -2.83
N PRO A 262 2.45 -0.47 -2.51
CA PRO A 262 3.54 -1.42 -2.69
C PRO A 262 3.38 -2.68 -1.82
N THR A 263 2.91 -2.53 -0.57
CA THR A 263 2.66 -3.68 0.30
C THR A 263 1.61 -4.62 -0.28
N ARG A 264 0.53 -4.11 -0.87
CA ARG A 264 -0.47 -4.93 -1.56
C ARG A 264 0.13 -5.73 -2.71
N ASP A 265 0.84 -5.07 -3.61
CA ASP A 265 1.39 -5.70 -4.81
C ASP A 265 2.40 -6.79 -4.44
N ILE A 266 3.29 -6.50 -3.47
CA ILE A 266 4.29 -7.46 -3.01
C ILE A 266 3.63 -8.59 -2.21
N ALA A 267 2.65 -8.31 -1.35
CA ALA A 267 1.95 -9.34 -0.59
C ALA A 267 1.23 -10.34 -1.51
N ALA A 268 0.57 -9.86 -2.56
CA ALA A 268 -0.07 -10.72 -3.57
C ALA A 268 0.97 -11.55 -4.33
N LEU A 269 2.10 -10.95 -4.72
CA LEU A 269 3.20 -11.65 -5.38
C LEU A 269 3.79 -12.76 -4.52
N LEU A 270 4.12 -12.47 -3.25
CA LEU A 270 4.66 -13.44 -2.30
C LEU A 270 3.65 -14.53 -1.95
N SER A 271 2.35 -14.21 -1.91
CA SER A 271 1.29 -15.20 -1.71
C SER A 271 1.18 -16.17 -2.89
N LEU A 272 1.37 -15.70 -4.13
CA LEU A 272 1.41 -16.55 -5.32
C LEU A 272 2.64 -17.47 -5.32
N ASP A 273 3.81 -16.93 -4.96
CA ASP A 273 5.03 -17.72 -4.83
C ASP A 273 4.88 -18.79 -3.73
N PHE A 274 4.29 -18.44 -2.59
CA PHE A 274 4.00 -19.37 -1.51
C PHE A 274 3.15 -20.58 -1.97
N ILE A 275 2.15 -20.34 -2.81
CA ILE A 275 1.37 -21.42 -3.46
C ILE A 275 2.27 -22.26 -4.38
N GLY A 276 3.09 -21.62 -5.20
CA GLY A 276 4.01 -22.30 -6.12
C GLY A 276 5.03 -23.19 -5.42
N VAL A 277 5.61 -22.72 -4.31
CA VAL A 277 6.54 -23.49 -3.47
C VAL A 277 5.84 -24.70 -2.86
N ALA A 278 4.61 -24.56 -2.36
CA ALA A 278 3.85 -25.69 -1.82
C ALA A 278 3.64 -26.79 -2.87
N TYR A 279 3.28 -26.43 -4.11
CA TYR A 279 3.14 -27.39 -5.20
C TYR A 279 4.46 -28.08 -5.56
N LYS A 280 5.58 -27.35 -5.62
CA LYS A 280 6.90 -27.93 -5.87
C LYS A 280 7.31 -28.94 -4.78
N GLN A 281 6.82 -28.75 -3.56
CA GLN A 281 7.03 -29.65 -2.42
C GLN A 281 5.98 -30.77 -2.31
N ALA A 282 5.11 -30.93 -3.32
CA ALA A 282 3.99 -31.87 -3.31
C ALA A 282 3.04 -31.72 -2.10
N ALA A 283 2.95 -30.50 -1.54
CA ALA A 283 2.03 -30.15 -0.46
C ALA A 283 0.80 -29.42 -1.01
N GLN A 284 -0.35 -29.53 -0.31
CA GLN A 284 -1.50 -28.69 -0.63
C GLN A 284 -1.29 -27.27 -0.09
N PRO A 285 -1.49 -26.23 -0.91
CA PRO A 285 -1.40 -24.85 -0.45
C PRO A 285 -2.54 -24.51 0.51
N LEU A 286 -2.28 -23.62 1.47
CA LEU A 286 -3.25 -23.21 2.50
C LEU A 286 -4.47 -22.49 1.88
N PHE A 287 -4.23 -21.73 0.83
CA PHE A 287 -5.20 -20.95 0.08
C PHE A 287 -4.87 -21.02 -1.42
N SER A 288 -5.82 -20.57 -2.23
CA SER A 288 -5.76 -20.59 -3.68
C SER A 288 -5.52 -19.19 -4.25
N SER A 289 -5.27 -19.10 -5.55
CA SER A 289 -5.17 -17.82 -6.26
C SER A 289 -6.49 -17.03 -6.23
N LEU A 290 -7.64 -17.70 -6.05
CA LEU A 290 -8.94 -17.02 -5.88
C LEU A 290 -8.98 -16.22 -4.57
N ASP A 291 -8.43 -16.78 -3.50
CA ASP A 291 -8.39 -16.13 -2.19
C ASP A 291 -7.46 -14.89 -2.21
N ILE A 292 -6.37 -14.96 -2.98
CA ILE A 292 -5.50 -13.80 -3.23
C ILE A 292 -6.24 -12.71 -4.05
N LYS A 293 -7.05 -13.10 -5.04
CA LYS A 293 -7.89 -12.14 -5.77
C LYS A 293 -8.91 -11.47 -4.85
N GLU A 294 -9.51 -12.22 -3.93
CA GLU A 294 -10.41 -11.66 -2.92
C GLU A 294 -9.68 -10.67 -2.01
N MET A 295 -8.47 -11.01 -1.55
CA MET A 295 -7.62 -10.09 -0.77
C MET A 295 -7.35 -8.78 -1.52
N VAL A 296 -6.93 -8.85 -2.79
CA VAL A 296 -6.66 -7.66 -3.61
C VAL A 296 -7.93 -6.84 -3.81
N LYS A 297 -9.07 -7.50 -4.10
CA LYS A 297 -10.38 -6.86 -4.31
C LYS A 297 -10.88 -6.11 -3.07
N HIS A 298 -10.53 -6.55 -1.87
CA HIS A 298 -10.91 -5.92 -0.60
C HIS A 298 -9.85 -4.96 -0.03
N SER A 299 -8.67 -4.88 -0.66
CA SER A 299 -7.60 -3.98 -0.21
C SER A 299 -7.94 -2.51 -0.41
N ILE A 300 -7.71 -1.66 0.59
CA ILE A 300 -7.81 -0.20 0.51
C ILE A 300 -6.41 0.35 0.75
N CYS A 301 -5.78 0.87 -0.31
CA CYS A 301 -4.41 1.34 -0.24
C CYS A 301 -4.35 2.79 0.19
N LEU A 302 -3.56 3.07 1.22
CA LEU A 302 -3.35 4.42 1.76
C LEU A 302 -1.90 4.84 1.56
N ASN A 303 -1.68 6.14 1.36
CA ASN A 303 -0.34 6.71 1.33
C ASN A 303 0.16 7.00 2.75
N TYR A 304 1.48 7.26 2.88
CA TYR A 304 2.01 7.76 4.13
C TYR A 304 1.39 9.12 4.49
N ASN A 305 1.19 9.36 5.78
CA ASN A 305 0.61 10.57 6.37
C ASN A 305 -0.87 10.82 5.99
N GLU A 306 -1.54 9.82 5.44
CA GLU A 306 -2.96 9.89 5.12
C GLU A 306 -3.81 9.46 6.32
N VAL A 307 -4.47 10.42 6.96
CA VAL A 307 -5.40 10.17 8.07
C VAL A 307 -6.72 9.63 7.50
N THR A 308 -7.10 8.42 7.90
CA THR A 308 -8.27 7.70 7.37
C THR A 308 -9.09 7.11 8.51
N ASP A 309 -10.40 7.38 8.55
CA ASP A 309 -11.31 6.66 9.46
C ASP A 309 -11.47 5.22 8.97
N ILE A 310 -11.16 4.23 9.81
CA ILE A 310 -11.27 2.80 9.44
C ILE A 310 -12.45 2.12 10.15
N THR A 311 -12.89 2.68 11.26
CA THR A 311 -14.09 2.33 12.02
C THR A 311 -14.73 3.63 12.57
N PRO A 312 -15.90 3.59 13.22
CA PRO A 312 -16.51 4.79 13.81
C PRO A 312 -15.64 5.52 14.84
N ASP A 313 -14.74 4.81 15.52
CA ASP A 313 -13.94 5.31 16.64
C ASP A 313 -12.41 5.20 16.42
N VAL A 314 -11.93 4.59 15.34
CA VAL A 314 -10.49 4.44 15.04
C VAL A 314 -10.13 5.13 13.72
N ARG A 315 -9.15 6.04 13.80
CA ARG A 315 -8.44 6.59 12.64
C ARG A 315 -7.05 6.00 12.50
N LEU A 316 -6.72 5.58 11.28
CA LEU A 316 -5.44 5.05 10.87
C LEU A 316 -4.59 6.13 10.19
N THR A 317 -3.30 6.12 10.45
CA THR A 317 -2.30 6.81 9.63
C THR A 317 -1.07 5.91 9.48
N PHE A 318 -0.64 5.67 8.25
CA PHE A 318 0.64 5.00 7.99
C PHE A 318 1.77 6.01 7.96
N TYR A 319 2.91 5.65 8.53
CA TYR A 319 4.15 6.40 8.39
C TYR A 319 5.27 5.47 7.92
N ASN A 320 6.28 6.01 7.24
CA ASN A 320 7.41 5.20 6.77
C ASN A 320 8.10 4.46 7.93
N SER A 321 8.26 3.14 7.79
CA SER A 321 9.04 2.32 8.74
C SER A 321 10.50 2.13 8.33
N GLY A 322 10.86 2.43 7.08
CA GLY A 322 12.23 2.24 6.58
C GLY A 322 12.69 0.78 6.49
N HIS A 323 11.80 -0.19 6.67
CA HIS A 323 12.12 -1.63 6.64
C HIS A 323 12.18 -2.22 5.23
N VAL A 324 11.05 -2.15 4.52
CA VAL A 324 10.88 -2.61 3.14
C VAL A 324 10.01 -1.63 2.36
N LEU A 325 9.98 -1.73 1.03
CA LEU A 325 9.15 -0.87 0.18
C LEU A 325 7.68 -0.90 0.62
N GLY A 326 7.13 0.27 0.97
CA GLY A 326 5.76 0.39 1.46
C GLY A 326 5.56 0.01 2.94
N GLY A 327 6.61 -0.44 3.63
CA GLY A 327 6.56 -0.78 5.05
C GLY A 327 6.15 0.41 5.91
N SER A 328 5.29 0.16 6.89
CA SER A 328 4.57 1.22 7.60
C SER A 328 4.55 1.00 9.10
N LEU A 329 4.88 2.07 9.84
CA LEU A 329 4.45 2.26 11.22
C LEU A 329 2.95 2.57 11.20
N VAL A 330 2.18 1.89 12.05
CA VAL A 330 0.73 1.98 12.13
C VAL A 330 0.35 2.85 13.31
N HIS A 331 -0.08 4.08 13.07
CA HIS A 331 -0.61 4.98 14.10
C HIS A 331 -2.13 4.93 14.12
N LEU A 332 -2.69 4.66 15.30
CA LEU A 332 -4.12 4.54 15.54
C LEU A 332 -4.54 5.60 16.55
N ASN A 333 -5.37 6.54 16.10
CA ASN A 333 -6.04 7.51 16.96
C ASN A 333 -7.43 6.95 17.31
N ILE A 334 -7.62 6.61 18.59
CA ILE A 334 -8.78 5.90 19.10
C ILE A 334 -9.66 6.86 19.92
N GLY A 335 -10.97 6.82 19.70
CA GLY A 335 -11.98 7.60 20.42
C GLY A 335 -11.80 9.11 20.27
N ASN A 336 -11.40 9.57 19.08
CA ASN A 336 -11.06 10.97 18.81
C ASN A 336 -9.95 11.53 19.72
N GLY A 337 -8.91 10.73 19.95
CA GLY A 337 -7.76 11.10 20.80
C GLY A 337 -7.99 10.79 22.28
N ALA A 338 -8.91 9.89 22.60
CA ALA A 338 -8.97 9.28 23.93
C ALA A 338 -7.68 8.48 24.21
N HIS A 339 -7.20 7.72 23.22
CA HIS A 339 -5.94 6.98 23.28
C HIS A 339 -5.29 6.91 21.91
N ASN A 340 -3.96 6.97 21.84
CA ASN A 340 -3.20 6.81 20.60
C ASN A 340 -2.19 5.69 20.77
N LEU A 341 -2.24 4.75 19.84
CA LEU A 341 -1.36 3.59 19.80
C LEU A 341 -0.53 3.63 18.51
N VAL A 342 0.78 3.38 18.64
CA VAL A 342 1.65 3.08 17.51
C VAL A 342 2.02 1.61 17.57
N TYR A 343 1.75 0.87 16.50
CA TYR A 343 2.31 -0.44 16.24
C TYR A 343 3.38 -0.31 15.17
N SER A 344 4.62 -0.67 15.48
CA SER A 344 5.73 -0.44 14.56
C SER A 344 5.75 -1.41 13.38
N GLY A 345 5.22 -2.62 13.55
CA GLY A 345 5.67 -3.76 12.73
C GLY A 345 7.21 -3.84 12.79
N ASP A 346 7.82 -4.16 11.66
CA ASP A 346 9.26 -4.09 11.50
C ASP A 346 9.70 -2.71 11.02
N TYR A 347 10.81 -2.21 11.55
CA TYR A 347 11.30 -0.88 11.19
C TYR A 347 12.82 -0.76 11.23
N LYS A 348 13.33 0.20 10.47
CA LYS A 348 14.74 0.59 10.50
C LYS A 348 14.86 2.07 10.82
N TYR A 349 15.31 2.37 12.04
CA TYR A 349 15.62 3.75 12.45
C TYR A 349 17.03 4.20 11.99
N ALA A 350 17.36 3.93 10.72
CA ALA A 350 18.59 4.35 10.08
C ALA A 350 18.37 4.50 8.58
N ARG A 351 19.01 5.49 7.96
CA ARG A 351 18.96 5.66 6.50
C ARG A 351 19.67 4.48 5.83
N THR A 352 19.00 3.83 4.90
CA THR A 352 19.58 2.80 4.05
C THR A 352 19.81 3.34 2.63
N ARG A 353 20.23 2.49 1.68
CA ARG A 353 20.34 2.91 0.29
C ARG A 353 18.96 3.02 -0.33
N LEU A 354 18.12 2.03 -0.07
CA LEU A 354 16.80 1.91 -0.65
C LEU A 354 15.78 2.85 0.00
N LEU A 355 15.84 3.05 1.32
CA LEU A 355 14.77 3.68 2.09
C LEU A 355 15.28 4.79 3.02
N ASP A 356 14.42 5.78 3.24
CA ASP A 356 14.59 6.75 4.32
C ASP A 356 14.29 6.09 5.68
N PRO A 357 14.87 6.58 6.80
CA PRO A 357 14.67 5.98 8.11
C PRO A 357 13.21 6.03 8.56
N ALA A 358 12.85 5.13 9.48
CA ALA A 358 11.60 5.22 10.23
C ALA A 358 11.43 6.61 10.85
N ILE A 359 10.21 7.12 10.88
CA ILE A 359 9.94 8.35 11.63
C ILE A 359 9.93 8.07 13.13
N ALA A 360 10.13 9.11 13.94
CA ALA A 360 10.02 9.03 15.40
C ALA A 360 9.15 10.16 16.00
N SER A 361 8.48 10.94 15.14
CA SER A 361 7.66 12.08 15.56
C SER A 361 6.21 11.85 15.17
N PHE A 362 5.34 11.76 16.16
CA PHE A 362 3.91 11.54 15.99
C PHE A 362 3.13 12.66 16.67
N PRO A 363 1.89 12.94 16.25
CA PRO A 363 1.07 13.99 16.88
C PRO A 363 0.82 13.74 18.37
N ARG A 364 0.51 12.50 18.75
CA ARG A 364 0.27 12.05 20.13
C ARG A 364 0.37 10.53 20.20
N VAL A 365 0.98 9.99 21.26
CA VAL A 365 1.17 8.55 21.49
C VAL A 365 1.14 8.27 22.99
N GLU A 366 0.25 7.38 23.41
CA GLU A 366 0.20 6.84 24.78
C GLU A 366 0.79 5.43 24.86
N THR A 367 0.67 4.64 23.79
CA THR A 367 1.18 3.27 23.74
C THR A 367 1.99 3.06 22.48
N MET A 368 3.18 2.47 22.62
CA MET A 368 4.00 2.02 21.51
C MET A 368 4.24 0.53 21.65
N VAL A 369 3.86 -0.23 20.62
CA VAL A 369 4.19 -1.64 20.45
C VAL A 369 5.31 -1.69 19.41
N THR A 370 6.50 -2.07 19.86
CA THR A 370 7.72 -2.12 19.04
C THR A 370 8.16 -3.55 18.81
N GLU A 371 8.71 -3.84 17.64
CA GLU A 371 9.50 -5.07 17.44
C GLU A 371 10.73 -5.10 18.37
N SER A 372 11.29 -6.29 18.54
CA SER A 372 12.46 -6.53 19.38
C SER A 372 13.38 -7.59 18.77
N THR A 373 13.48 -7.65 17.44
CA THR A 373 14.28 -8.67 16.71
C THR A 373 15.74 -8.64 17.15
N TYR A 374 16.27 -7.42 17.37
CA TYR A 374 17.61 -7.14 17.90
C TYR A 374 17.54 -6.50 19.29
N GLY A 375 16.64 -6.97 20.14
CA GLY A 375 16.41 -6.42 21.48
C GLY A 375 17.44 -6.83 22.54
N GLY A 376 18.29 -7.82 22.25
CA GLY A 376 19.32 -8.29 23.17
C GLY A 376 20.44 -7.26 23.35
N LYS A 377 21.01 -7.19 24.57
CA LYS A 377 22.14 -6.29 24.87
C LYS A 377 23.33 -6.47 23.92
N THR A 378 23.52 -7.68 23.42
CA THR A 378 24.63 -8.07 22.53
C THR A 378 24.30 -7.93 21.05
N ASP A 379 23.07 -7.58 20.69
CA ASP A 379 22.59 -7.52 19.31
C ASP A 379 22.99 -6.18 18.64
N ILE A 380 24.26 -5.84 18.77
CA ILE A 380 24.84 -4.61 18.22
C ILE A 380 25.40 -4.92 16.84
N LEU A 381 24.71 -4.42 15.82
CA LEU A 381 25.15 -4.57 14.42
C LEU A 381 26.33 -3.62 14.12
N PRO A 382 27.34 -4.07 13.34
CA PRO A 382 28.43 -3.20 12.93
C PRO A 382 27.96 -2.04 12.06
N PRO A 383 28.72 -0.93 12.00
CA PRO A 383 28.43 0.17 11.10
C PRO A 383 28.31 -0.30 9.64
N ARG A 384 27.30 0.23 8.94
CA ARG A 384 27.00 -0.16 7.55
C ARG A 384 28.21 -0.04 6.60
N ARG A 385 29.05 0.98 6.79
CA ARG A 385 30.25 1.17 5.99
C ARG A 385 31.24 0.00 6.13
N GLU A 386 31.36 -0.55 7.33
CA GLU A 386 32.26 -1.68 7.62
C GLU A 386 31.71 -2.99 7.05
N THR A 387 30.39 -3.22 7.18
CA THR A 387 29.75 -4.42 6.62
C THR A 387 29.81 -4.41 5.09
N GLU A 388 29.56 -3.26 4.44
CA GLU A 388 29.68 -3.12 2.99
C GLU A 388 31.13 -3.29 2.52
N ALA A 389 32.11 -2.70 3.22
CA ALA A 389 33.53 -2.89 2.88
C ALA A 389 33.96 -4.36 2.99
N THR A 390 33.46 -5.04 4.02
CA THR A 390 33.71 -6.48 4.24
C THR A 390 33.10 -7.32 3.12
N LEU A 391 31.86 -7.05 2.73
CA LEU A 391 31.18 -7.70 1.61
C LEU A 391 32.00 -7.54 0.31
N LEU A 392 32.36 -6.31 -0.05
CA LEU A 392 33.12 -6.05 -1.28
C LEU A 392 34.50 -6.73 -1.27
N LYS A 393 35.17 -6.77 -0.11
CA LYS A 393 36.42 -7.49 0.06
C LYS A 393 36.25 -8.98 -0.22
N MET A 394 35.27 -9.63 0.40
CA MET A 394 34.97 -11.05 0.21
C MET A 394 34.64 -11.38 -1.26
N VAL A 395 33.85 -10.52 -1.90
CA VAL A 395 33.51 -10.66 -3.32
C VAL A 395 34.77 -10.56 -4.19
N ASN A 396 35.58 -9.51 -4.01
CA ASN A 396 36.78 -9.29 -4.80
C ASN A 396 37.81 -10.41 -4.63
N GLU A 397 38.01 -10.90 -3.41
CA GLU A 397 38.88 -12.05 -3.13
C GLU A 397 38.40 -13.34 -3.82
N THR A 398 37.08 -13.55 -3.87
CA THR A 398 36.48 -14.71 -4.55
C THR A 398 36.65 -14.63 -6.05
N ILE A 399 36.40 -13.45 -6.64
CA ILE A 399 36.55 -13.20 -8.08
C ILE A 399 38.01 -13.38 -8.51
N LYS A 400 38.98 -12.87 -7.74
CA LYS A 400 40.43 -13.03 -8.03
C LYS A 400 40.88 -14.49 -8.05
N LYS A 401 40.13 -15.38 -7.38
CA LYS A 401 40.36 -16.83 -7.37
C LYS A 401 39.56 -17.57 -8.45
N ASN A 402 38.94 -16.85 -9.39
CA ASN A 402 38.00 -17.38 -10.39
C ASN A 402 36.82 -18.17 -9.77
N GLY A 403 36.40 -17.78 -8.56
CA GLY A 403 35.25 -18.37 -7.87
C GLY A 403 33.94 -17.67 -8.18
N LYS A 404 32.83 -18.28 -7.74
CA LYS A 404 31.48 -17.69 -7.79
C LYS A 404 31.04 -17.33 -6.38
N VAL A 405 30.34 -16.21 -6.23
CA VAL A 405 29.74 -15.79 -4.94
C VAL A 405 28.26 -16.16 -4.96
N LEU A 406 27.81 -16.89 -3.93
CA LEU A 406 26.41 -17.23 -3.73
C LEU A 406 25.88 -16.44 -2.52
N LEU A 407 24.85 -15.62 -2.73
CA LEU A 407 24.21 -14.81 -1.68
C LEU A 407 22.74 -15.27 -1.52
N PRO A 408 22.42 -16.08 -0.50
CA PRO A 408 21.05 -16.45 -0.22
C PRO A 408 20.34 -15.27 0.48
N GLU A 409 19.44 -14.60 -0.23
CA GLU A 409 18.73 -13.44 0.29
C GLU A 409 17.21 -13.61 0.15
N LEU A 410 16.47 -13.02 1.09
CA LEU A 410 15.03 -12.87 0.94
C LEU A 410 14.74 -11.92 -0.23
N GLY A 411 13.78 -12.27 -1.07
CA GLY A 411 13.47 -11.52 -2.29
C GLY A 411 13.02 -10.07 -2.06
N LEU A 412 12.58 -9.73 -0.84
CA LEU A 412 12.18 -8.38 -0.43
C LEU A 412 13.05 -7.87 0.72
N GLY A 413 13.67 -6.70 0.53
CA GLY A 413 14.46 -5.99 1.53
C GLY A 413 15.96 -6.08 1.23
N HIS A 414 16.64 -7.08 1.81
CA HIS A 414 18.09 -7.24 1.70
C HIS A 414 18.56 -7.40 0.24
N ALA A 415 17.83 -8.16 -0.58
CA ALA A 415 18.04 -8.29 -2.03
C ALA A 415 18.27 -6.95 -2.71
N GLN A 416 17.34 -6.01 -2.53
CA GLN A 416 17.42 -4.71 -3.18
C GLN A 416 18.58 -3.87 -2.63
N GLU A 417 18.85 -3.93 -1.32
CA GLU A 417 20.00 -3.24 -0.71
C GLU A 417 21.34 -3.74 -1.26
N THR A 418 21.49 -5.07 -1.40
CA THR A 418 22.67 -5.71 -1.97
C THR A 418 22.84 -5.37 -3.44
N LEU A 419 21.78 -5.49 -4.26
CA LEU A 419 21.82 -5.11 -5.68
C LEU A 419 22.27 -3.66 -5.89
N LEU A 420 21.71 -2.72 -5.12
CA LEU A 420 22.10 -1.31 -5.18
C LEU A 420 23.57 -1.10 -4.79
N ARG A 421 24.08 -1.83 -3.78
CA ARG A 421 25.48 -1.69 -3.38
C ARG A 421 26.44 -2.24 -4.43
N MET A 422 26.09 -3.39 -5.00
CA MET A 422 26.88 -4.08 -6.03
C MET A 422 26.93 -3.28 -7.33
N GLU A 423 25.78 -2.76 -7.79
CA GLU A 423 25.70 -1.83 -8.94
C GLU A 423 26.60 -0.62 -8.71
N GLU A 424 26.47 0.05 -7.54
CA GLU A 424 27.28 1.23 -7.26
C GLU A 424 28.77 0.90 -7.28
N ALA A 425 29.19 -0.22 -6.66
CA ALA A 425 30.59 -0.61 -6.60
C ALA A 425 31.19 -0.87 -7.99
N MET A 426 30.41 -1.44 -8.91
CA MET A 426 30.85 -1.65 -10.30
C MET A 426 30.85 -0.35 -11.09
N ARG A 427 29.88 0.53 -10.86
CA ARG A 427 29.78 1.83 -11.51
C ARG A 427 30.90 2.79 -11.05
N THR A 428 31.32 2.73 -9.79
CA THR A 428 32.43 3.54 -9.23
C THR A 428 33.81 2.92 -9.43
N GLY A 429 33.89 1.69 -9.95
CA GLY A 429 35.16 0.98 -10.18
C GLY A 429 35.76 0.34 -8.92
N GLU A 430 35.04 0.30 -7.80
CA GLU A 430 35.43 -0.44 -6.59
C GLU A 430 35.44 -1.96 -6.84
N LEU A 431 34.54 -2.44 -7.71
CA LEU A 431 34.52 -3.82 -8.23
C LEU A 431 34.65 -3.83 -9.76
N PRO A 432 35.29 -4.87 -10.34
CA PRO A 432 35.24 -5.08 -11.78
C PRO A 432 33.79 -5.39 -12.21
N LYS A 433 33.43 -4.99 -13.43
CA LYS A 433 32.14 -5.37 -14.02
C LYS A 433 32.09 -6.87 -14.21
N ILE A 434 31.17 -7.53 -13.51
CA ILE A 434 30.87 -8.95 -13.62
C ILE A 434 29.36 -9.14 -13.68
N PRO A 435 28.85 -10.20 -14.34
CA PRO A 435 27.43 -10.48 -14.34
C PRO A 435 26.93 -10.88 -12.95
N ILE A 436 25.80 -10.33 -12.53
CA ILE A 436 25.07 -10.70 -11.31
C ILE A 436 23.80 -11.41 -11.73
N TYR A 437 23.73 -12.72 -11.51
CA TYR A 437 22.53 -13.49 -11.82
C TYR A 437 21.50 -13.31 -10.71
N VAL A 438 20.33 -12.79 -11.08
CA VAL A 438 19.16 -12.67 -10.20
C VAL A 438 18.20 -13.82 -10.47
N ASP A 439 17.86 -14.59 -9.45
CA ASP A 439 16.93 -15.73 -9.54
C ASP A 439 15.71 -15.54 -8.62
N GLY A 440 14.65 -16.30 -8.90
CA GLY A 440 13.39 -16.28 -8.17
C GLY A 440 12.57 -15.02 -8.40
N MET A 441 11.76 -14.67 -7.40
CA MET A 441 10.79 -13.56 -7.47
C MET A 441 11.42 -12.16 -7.40
N MET A 442 12.74 -12.08 -7.23
CA MET A 442 13.44 -10.83 -6.98
C MET A 442 13.31 -9.85 -8.16
N TRP A 443 13.29 -10.35 -9.40
CA TRP A 443 13.10 -9.50 -10.58
C TRP A 443 11.69 -8.91 -10.65
N ASP A 444 10.65 -9.70 -10.33
CA ASP A 444 9.27 -9.21 -10.25
C ASP A 444 9.09 -8.23 -9.09
N ILE A 445 9.74 -8.46 -7.95
CA ILE A 445 9.75 -7.51 -6.83
C ILE A 445 10.43 -6.20 -7.25
N ASN A 446 11.54 -6.26 -8.00
CA ASN A 446 12.21 -5.08 -8.53
C ASN A 446 11.29 -4.30 -9.50
N ALA A 447 10.47 -4.99 -10.30
CA ALA A 447 9.46 -4.34 -11.12
C ALA A 447 8.50 -3.49 -10.28
N ILE A 448 8.03 -4.02 -9.15
CA ILE A 448 7.20 -3.27 -8.20
C ILE A 448 7.97 -2.08 -7.62
N HIS A 449 9.25 -2.22 -7.27
CA HIS A 449 10.08 -1.09 -6.80
C HIS A 449 10.15 0.05 -7.83
N THR A 450 10.27 -0.28 -9.12
CA THR A 450 10.30 0.74 -10.18
C THR A 450 8.96 1.43 -10.42
N ALA A 451 7.84 0.80 -10.03
CA ALA A 451 6.51 1.39 -10.11
C ALA A 451 6.23 2.40 -8.97
N TYR A 452 6.94 2.27 -7.83
CA TYR A 452 6.67 3.04 -6.61
C TYR A 452 7.87 3.85 -6.12
N PRO A 453 8.46 4.75 -6.95
CA PRO A 453 9.63 5.51 -6.57
C PRO A 453 9.37 6.51 -5.43
N ASP A 454 8.12 6.91 -5.19
CA ASP A 454 7.75 7.83 -4.10
C ASP A 454 7.89 7.18 -2.71
N PHE A 455 7.96 5.84 -2.65
CA PHE A 455 8.21 5.06 -1.44
C PHE A 455 9.70 4.73 -1.24
N LEU A 456 10.57 5.14 -2.17
CA LEU A 456 12.01 4.94 -2.09
C LEU A 456 12.70 6.17 -1.46
N SER A 457 13.95 5.97 -1.04
CA SER A 457 14.79 7.04 -0.52
C SER A 457 14.90 8.17 -1.53
N GLY A 458 15.03 9.40 -1.03
CA GLY A 458 15.22 10.58 -1.89
C GLY A 458 16.36 10.43 -2.92
N ARG A 459 17.42 9.67 -2.59
CA ARG A 459 18.53 9.38 -3.49
C ARG A 459 18.10 8.49 -4.66
N VAL A 460 17.53 7.32 -4.38
CA VAL A 460 17.12 6.36 -5.44
C VAL A 460 16.00 6.95 -6.27
N ARG A 461 15.02 7.61 -5.63
CA ARG A 461 13.94 8.33 -6.32
C ARG A 461 14.47 9.34 -7.33
N THR A 462 15.46 10.15 -6.93
CA THR A 462 16.09 11.13 -7.83
C THR A 462 16.79 10.46 -9.00
N GLN A 463 17.52 9.36 -8.76
CA GLN A 463 18.18 8.60 -9.83
C GLN A 463 17.17 8.05 -10.85
N ILE A 464 16.07 7.46 -10.37
CA ILE A 464 14.98 6.97 -11.24
C ILE A 464 14.35 8.11 -12.05
N PHE A 465 14.13 9.26 -11.44
CA PHE A 465 13.55 10.43 -12.14
C PHE A 465 14.50 11.08 -13.15
N GLN A 466 15.80 10.83 -13.04
CA GLN A 466 16.83 11.27 -14.00
C GLN A 466 17.15 10.20 -15.05
N ASP A 467 16.26 9.21 -15.25
CA ASP A 467 16.44 8.09 -16.18
C ASP A 467 17.71 7.24 -15.91
N ASN A 468 18.25 7.31 -14.68
CA ASN A 468 19.40 6.53 -14.20
C ASN A 468 18.95 5.48 -13.18
N ASN A 469 17.97 4.66 -13.55
CA ASN A 469 17.38 3.68 -12.64
C ASN A 469 18.37 2.54 -12.34
N PRO A 470 18.83 2.37 -11.09
CA PRO A 470 19.83 1.35 -10.77
C PRO A 470 19.30 -0.07 -10.97
N PHE A 471 17.99 -0.32 -10.86
CA PHE A 471 17.40 -1.66 -10.98
C PHE A 471 17.40 -2.23 -12.40
N VAL A 472 17.69 -1.41 -13.42
CA VAL A 472 17.73 -1.82 -14.84
C VAL A 472 19.14 -1.80 -15.41
N SER A 473 20.17 -1.75 -14.56
CA SER A 473 21.55 -1.77 -15.00
C SER A 473 21.89 -3.07 -15.75
N ASP A 474 22.67 -2.96 -16.83
CA ASP A 474 23.12 -4.09 -17.68
C ASP A 474 24.00 -5.14 -16.94
N VAL A 475 24.22 -4.97 -15.63
CA VAL A 475 24.99 -5.91 -14.81
C VAL A 475 24.11 -7.05 -14.27
N PHE A 476 22.80 -6.88 -14.29
CA PHE A 476 21.81 -7.85 -13.78
C PHE A 476 21.27 -8.78 -14.87
#